data_AF-A0A9P8EYE2-F1
#
_entry.id   AF-A0A9P8EYE2-F1
#
_cell.length_a   1.000
_cell.length_b   1.000
_cell.length_c   1.000
_cell.angle_alpha   90.00
_cell.angle_beta   90.00
_cell.angle_gamma   90.00
#
_symmetry.space_group_name_H-M   'P 1'
#
loop_
_entity.id
_entity.type
_entity.pdbx_description
1 polymer ?
#
loop_
_entity_poly.entity_id
_entity_poly.type
_entity_poly.pdbx_seq_one_letter_code
_entity_poly.pdbx_strand_id
1 'polypeptide(L)'
;AETHQTLVLNDLRGRVIVQTDGQLRTGRDVAIACLLGAEEWGFATTPLIAMGCIMMRKCHLNTCPVGIATQDPELRSKFKGTPEHVINFFYYVANELRAIMAKLGFRTINEMVGRTEVLRVRDDLRNGKTENIDLSLILTPAHTLRSGVATYNVRKQDHKLHVRLDNKLISESELALEKGHPCRIECDVVNTDRALGATLSYQVSKRYGEKGLPTDT
;
A
#
# COMPACT_ATOMS: atom_id res chain seq x y z
N ALA A 1 12.25 -8.70 1.30
CA ALA A 1 13.68 -8.93 0.99
C ALA A 1 13.88 -9.25 -0.49
N GLU A 2 13.46 -10.41 -1.00
CA GLU A 2 13.67 -10.80 -2.41
C GLU A 2 13.22 -9.73 -3.42
N THR A 3 11.97 -9.26 -3.33
CA THR A 3 11.46 -8.18 -4.20
C THR A 3 12.35 -6.93 -4.14
N HIS A 4 12.79 -6.54 -2.95
CA HIS A 4 13.65 -5.37 -2.77
C HIS A 4 15.01 -5.57 -3.44
N GLN A 5 15.65 -6.71 -3.20
CA GLN A 5 16.95 -7.07 -3.77
C GLN A 5 16.90 -7.13 -5.30
N THR A 6 15.91 -7.82 -5.86
CA THR A 6 15.71 -7.96 -7.30
C THR A 6 15.46 -6.61 -7.98
N LEU A 7 14.64 -5.74 -7.37
CA LEU A 7 14.41 -4.40 -7.90
C LEU A 7 15.66 -3.52 -7.87
N VAL A 8 16.50 -3.65 -6.85
CA VAL A 8 17.78 -2.92 -6.76
C VAL A 8 18.75 -3.41 -7.83
N LEU A 9 18.91 -4.74 -7.96
CA LEU A 9 19.75 -5.35 -8.99
C LEU A 9 19.42 -4.82 -10.40
N ASN A 10 18.13 -4.59 -10.68
CA ASN A 10 17.63 -4.14 -11.98
C ASN A 10 17.51 -2.62 -12.16
N ASP A 11 17.94 -1.77 -11.20
CA ASP A 11 17.71 -0.31 -11.22
C ASP A 11 16.23 0.10 -11.37
N LEU A 12 15.34 -0.69 -10.76
CA LEU A 12 13.90 -0.45 -10.75
C LEU A 12 13.38 -0.01 -9.38
N ARG A 13 14.14 -0.23 -8.31
CA ARG A 13 13.72 0.06 -6.93
C ARG A 13 13.35 1.52 -6.70
N GLY A 14 14.03 2.44 -7.38
CA GLY A 14 13.76 3.88 -7.30
C GLY A 14 12.39 4.34 -7.84
N ARG A 15 11.66 3.46 -8.53
CA ARG A 15 10.40 3.79 -9.25
C ARG A 15 9.13 3.28 -8.59
N VAL A 16 9.27 2.47 -7.53
CA VAL A 16 8.14 1.81 -6.87
C VAL A 16 8.28 1.94 -5.36
N ILE A 17 7.14 1.99 -4.67
CA ILE A 17 7.05 1.84 -3.22
C ILE A 17 6.83 0.36 -2.94
N VAL A 18 7.59 -0.20 -2.01
CA VAL A 18 7.40 -1.59 -1.58
C VAL A 18 6.61 -1.59 -0.27
N GLN A 19 5.38 -2.09 -0.34
CA GLN A 19 4.51 -2.27 0.82
C GLN A 19 4.53 -3.72 1.30
N THR A 20 4.43 -3.94 2.61
CA THR A 20 4.21 -5.27 3.19
C THR A 20 3.13 -5.24 4.26
N ASP A 21 2.40 -6.34 4.40
CA ASP A 21 1.52 -6.61 5.53
C ASP A 21 1.81 -8.01 6.09
N GLY A 22 0.89 -8.53 6.91
CA GLY A 22 0.98 -9.89 7.44
C GLY A 22 1.44 -9.91 8.89
N GLN A 23 0.46 -9.95 9.81
CA GLN A 23 0.70 -10.09 11.26
C GLN A 23 1.66 -9.06 11.85
N LEU A 24 1.76 -7.86 11.26
CA LEU A 24 2.47 -6.74 11.88
C LEU A 24 1.70 -6.28 13.13
N ARG A 25 2.36 -6.35 14.28
CA ARG A 25 1.73 -6.06 15.58
C ARG A 25 2.43 -4.94 16.34
N THR A 26 3.73 -4.80 16.15
CA THR A 26 4.61 -3.96 16.97
C THR A 26 5.44 -3.02 16.11
N GLY A 27 6.01 -1.99 16.73
CA GLY A 27 7.02 -1.14 16.08
C GLY A 27 8.27 -1.93 15.69
N ARG A 28 8.60 -3.02 16.40
CA ARG A 28 9.66 -3.95 16.01
C ARG A 28 9.37 -4.66 14.70
N ASP A 29 8.15 -5.14 14.49
CA ASP A 29 7.78 -5.81 13.23
C ASP A 29 7.92 -4.84 12.06
N VAL A 30 7.49 -3.59 12.25
CA VAL A 30 7.65 -2.49 11.28
C VAL A 30 9.12 -2.21 11.00
N ALA A 31 9.95 -2.12 12.05
CA ALA A 31 11.39 -1.89 11.90
C ALA A 31 12.06 -3.01 11.10
N ILE A 32 11.77 -4.27 11.40
CA ILE A 32 12.31 -5.42 10.65
C ILE A 32 11.85 -5.36 9.19
N ALA A 33 10.56 -5.13 8.94
CA ALA A 33 10.04 -4.98 7.58
C ALA A 33 10.74 -3.86 6.81
N CYS A 34 11.00 -2.72 7.45
CA CYS A 34 11.72 -1.59 6.86
C CYS A 34 13.16 -1.96 6.50
N LEU A 35 13.89 -2.57 7.44
CA LEU A 35 15.28 -3.01 7.24
C LEU A 35 15.39 -4.06 6.13
N LEU A 36 14.33 -4.86 5.91
CA LEU A 36 14.22 -5.83 4.80
C LEU A 36 13.73 -5.21 3.47
N GLY A 37 13.48 -3.90 3.42
CA GLY A 37 13.26 -3.12 2.20
C GLY A 37 11.87 -2.48 2.02
N ALA A 38 10.95 -2.64 2.98
CA ALA A 38 9.61 -2.04 2.91
C ALA A 38 9.63 -0.53 3.26
N GLU A 39 8.73 0.22 2.62
CA GLU A 39 8.49 1.64 2.85
C GLU A 39 7.09 1.91 3.42
N GLU A 40 6.15 0.99 3.18
CA GLU A 40 4.78 1.07 3.69
C GLU A 40 4.39 -0.23 4.37
N TRP A 41 3.52 -0.11 5.39
CA TRP A 41 3.11 -1.23 6.24
C TRP A 41 1.59 -1.29 6.35
N GLY A 42 1.02 -2.39 5.86
CA GLY A 42 -0.40 -2.68 5.97
C GLY A 42 -0.73 -3.36 7.30
N PHE A 43 -1.81 -2.90 7.93
CA PHE A 43 -2.33 -3.48 9.17
C PHE A 43 -3.81 -3.82 8.99
N ALA A 44 -4.19 -5.04 9.36
CA ALA A 44 -5.57 -5.50 9.29
C ALA A 44 -6.04 -6.07 10.64
N THR A 45 -5.50 -7.22 11.05
CA THR A 45 -5.95 -7.92 12.27
C THR A 45 -5.73 -7.10 13.55
N THR A 46 -4.62 -6.38 13.67
CA THR A 46 -4.29 -5.63 14.89
C THR A 46 -5.15 -4.40 15.12
N PRO A 47 -5.47 -3.56 14.12
CA PRO A 47 -6.51 -2.55 14.24
C PRO A 47 -7.88 -3.15 14.60
N LEU A 48 -8.25 -4.30 14.02
CA LEU A 48 -9.50 -4.99 14.40
C LEU A 48 -9.50 -5.40 15.88
N ILE A 49 -8.37 -5.87 16.40
CA ILE A 49 -8.20 -6.20 17.83
C ILE A 49 -8.29 -4.92 18.68
N ALA A 50 -7.64 -3.82 18.27
CA ALA A 50 -7.74 -2.54 18.95
C ALA A 50 -9.19 -2.03 19.02
N MET A 51 -10.00 -2.32 18.00
CA MET A 51 -11.43 -2.02 17.97
C MET A 51 -12.32 -3.02 18.73
N GLY A 52 -11.76 -4.10 19.30
CA GLY A 52 -12.47 -5.04 20.16
C GLY A 52 -12.57 -6.48 19.65
N CYS A 53 -11.86 -6.85 18.58
CA CYS A 53 -11.85 -8.24 18.11
C CYS A 53 -11.20 -9.15 19.16
N ILE A 54 -11.95 -10.14 19.63
CA ILE A 54 -11.51 -11.13 20.62
C ILE A 54 -10.95 -12.42 19.98
N MET A 55 -10.63 -12.40 18.68
CA MET A 55 -10.07 -13.54 17.94
C MET A 55 -10.87 -14.84 18.04
N MET A 56 -12.21 -14.75 18.05
CA MET A 56 -13.12 -15.91 18.13
C MET A 56 -13.07 -16.82 16.88
N ARG A 57 -12.59 -16.31 15.74
CA ARG A 57 -12.47 -17.04 14.46
C ARG A 57 -13.79 -17.57 13.87
N LYS A 58 -14.90 -16.90 14.17
CA LYS A 58 -16.24 -17.17 13.58
C LYS A 58 -16.69 -16.11 12.59
N CYS A 59 -15.76 -15.35 12.00
CA CYS A 59 -16.09 -14.23 11.11
C CYS A 59 -16.96 -14.64 9.91
N HIS A 60 -16.77 -15.86 9.41
CA HIS A 60 -17.53 -16.42 8.28
C HIS A 60 -18.95 -16.86 8.63
N LEU A 61 -19.30 -16.94 9.92
CA LEU A 61 -20.60 -17.43 10.40
C LEU A 61 -21.60 -16.32 10.69
N ASN A 62 -21.27 -15.05 10.41
CA ASN A 62 -22.11 -13.89 10.72
C ASN A 62 -22.48 -13.73 12.21
N THR A 63 -21.79 -14.43 13.12
CA THR A 63 -22.11 -14.51 14.57
C THR A 63 -21.07 -13.82 15.45
N CYS A 64 -20.45 -12.75 14.95
CA CYS A 64 -19.44 -12.01 15.71
C CYS A 64 -20.05 -11.42 17.00
N PRO A 65 -19.60 -11.82 18.20
CA PRO A 65 -20.23 -11.42 19.45
C PRO A 65 -19.99 -9.96 19.82
N VAL A 66 -19.00 -9.31 19.17
CA VAL A 66 -18.57 -7.94 19.41
C VAL A 66 -18.91 -7.00 18.24
N GLY A 67 -19.76 -7.44 17.31
CA GLY A 67 -20.29 -6.58 16.25
C GLY A 67 -19.31 -6.16 15.15
N ILE A 68 -18.15 -6.81 15.04
CA ILE A 68 -17.12 -6.47 14.02
C ILE A 68 -17.41 -7.13 12.67
N ALA A 69 -17.42 -8.47 12.63
CA ALA A 69 -17.59 -9.25 11.40
C ALA A 69 -18.99 -9.89 11.36
N THR A 70 -20.02 -9.06 11.29
CA THR A 70 -21.43 -9.47 11.20
C THR A 70 -22.29 -8.39 10.55
N GLN A 71 -23.30 -8.80 9.80
CA GLN A 71 -24.34 -7.94 9.21
C GLN A 71 -25.63 -7.95 10.04
N ASP A 72 -25.74 -8.83 11.04
CA ASP A 72 -26.88 -8.92 11.95
C ASP A 72 -27.03 -7.61 12.76
N PRO A 73 -28.18 -6.91 12.71
CA PRO A 73 -28.36 -5.64 13.41
C PRO A 73 -28.18 -5.71 14.93
N GLU A 74 -28.65 -6.79 15.57
CA GLU A 74 -28.53 -6.96 17.02
C GLU A 74 -27.07 -7.16 17.43
N LEU A 75 -26.32 -7.95 16.67
CA LEU A 75 -24.89 -8.15 16.93
C LEU A 75 -24.07 -6.90 16.58
N ARG A 76 -24.39 -6.18 15.50
CA ARG A 76 -23.74 -4.90 15.14
C ARG A 76 -23.92 -3.85 16.23
N SER A 77 -25.05 -3.82 16.92
CA SER A 77 -25.29 -2.90 18.04
C SER A 77 -24.30 -3.09 19.22
N LYS A 78 -23.63 -4.25 19.27
CA LYS A 78 -22.60 -4.58 20.28
C LYS A 78 -21.22 -4.01 19.96
N PHE A 79 -21.01 -3.43 18.77
CA PHE A 79 -19.74 -2.79 18.42
C PHE A 79 -19.48 -1.56 19.31
N LYS A 80 -18.31 -1.55 19.97
CA LYS A 80 -17.86 -0.46 20.85
C LYS A 80 -16.51 0.13 20.44
N GLY A 81 -15.98 -0.27 19.29
CA GLY A 81 -14.73 0.28 18.77
C GLY A 81 -14.92 1.74 18.38
N THR A 82 -13.91 2.57 18.66
CA THR A 82 -13.91 3.98 18.26
C THR A 82 -12.68 4.29 17.39
N PRO A 83 -12.71 5.35 16.57
CA PRO A 83 -11.54 5.81 15.83
C PRO A 83 -10.32 6.04 16.74
N GLU A 84 -10.54 6.54 17.96
CA GLU A 84 -9.47 6.82 18.95
C GLU A 84 -8.70 5.56 19.33
N HIS A 85 -9.35 4.38 19.40
CA HIS A 85 -8.65 3.12 19.66
C HIS A 85 -7.61 2.81 18.57
N VAL A 86 -7.96 3.04 17.30
CA VAL A 86 -7.07 2.81 16.15
C VAL A 86 -5.96 3.87 16.10
N ILE A 87 -6.31 5.13 16.35
CA ILE A 87 -5.35 6.24 16.43
C ILE A 87 -4.30 5.95 17.52
N ASN A 88 -4.73 5.58 18.72
CA ASN A 88 -3.84 5.27 19.84
C ASN A 88 -2.95 4.05 19.53
N PHE A 89 -3.51 3.01 18.91
CA PHE A 89 -2.72 1.85 18.45
C PHE A 89 -1.57 2.29 17.53
N PHE A 90 -1.85 3.11 16.50
CA PHE A 90 -0.81 3.58 15.59
C PHE A 90 0.18 4.55 16.26
N TYR A 91 -0.26 5.37 17.21
CA TYR A 91 0.66 6.18 18.02
C TYR A 91 1.67 5.32 18.79
N TYR A 92 1.23 4.21 19.39
CA TYR A 92 2.13 3.31 20.10
C TYR A 92 3.11 2.59 19.16
N VAL A 93 2.63 2.06 18.04
CA VAL A 93 3.48 1.44 17.02
C VAL A 93 4.52 2.43 16.50
N ALA A 94 4.11 3.66 16.18
CA ALA A 94 5.01 4.70 15.68
C ALA A 94 6.05 5.12 16.73
N ASN A 95 5.65 5.27 18.00
CA ASN A 95 6.58 5.62 19.07
C ASN A 95 7.60 4.51 19.33
N GLU A 96 7.19 3.24 19.33
CA GLU A 96 8.11 2.11 19.44
C GLU A 96 9.09 2.05 18.27
N LEU A 97 8.60 2.24 17.03
CA LEU A 97 9.44 2.32 15.85
C LEU A 97 10.48 3.44 15.96
N ARG A 98 10.07 4.65 16.37
CA ARG A 98 10.98 5.79 16.57
C ARG A 98 12.04 5.51 17.63
N ALA A 99 11.68 4.82 18.72
CA ALA A 99 12.64 4.41 19.73
C ALA A 99 13.66 3.41 19.18
N ILE A 100 13.25 2.48 18.32
CA ILE A 100 14.15 1.54 17.65
C ILE A 100 15.06 2.27 16.65
N MET A 101 14.50 3.16 15.83
CA MET A 101 15.27 3.99 14.90
C MET A 101 16.36 4.80 15.63
N ALA A 102 16.00 5.44 16.74
CA ALA A 102 16.94 6.20 17.56
C ALA A 102 18.07 5.33 18.14
N LYS A 103 17.75 4.11 18.59
CA LYS A 103 18.76 3.14 19.08
C LYS A 103 19.71 2.66 17.97
N LEU A 104 19.21 2.53 16.74
CA LEU A 104 19.99 2.12 15.58
C LEU A 104 20.72 3.29 14.88
N GLY A 105 20.43 4.53 15.28
CA GLY A 105 21.09 5.73 14.73
C GLY A 105 20.44 6.32 13.47
N PHE A 106 19.21 5.92 13.12
CA PHE A 106 18.48 6.44 11.96
C PHE A 106 17.59 7.63 12.35
N ARG A 107 17.62 8.72 11.55
CA ARG A 107 16.78 9.90 11.76
C ARG A 107 15.52 9.86 10.91
N THR A 108 15.59 9.24 9.73
CA THR A 108 14.47 9.12 8.80
C THR A 108 14.22 7.67 8.40
N ILE A 109 13.00 7.36 7.95
CA ILE A 109 12.67 6.02 7.44
C ILE A 109 13.55 5.69 6.23
N ASN A 110 13.73 6.62 5.30
CA ASN A 110 14.50 6.39 4.07
C ASN A 110 15.95 6.00 4.33
N GLU A 111 16.58 6.51 5.41
CA GLU A 111 17.92 6.08 5.82
C GLU A 111 17.98 4.60 6.25
N MET A 112 16.87 4.08 6.79
CA MET A 112 16.72 2.74 7.36
C MET A 112 16.27 1.69 6.33
N VAL A 113 15.56 2.10 5.27
CA VAL A 113 15.03 1.16 4.26
C VAL A 113 16.15 0.31 3.65
N GLY A 114 16.03 -1.02 3.78
CA GLY A 114 16.96 -1.98 3.18
C GLY A 114 18.30 -2.13 3.89
N ARG A 115 18.46 -1.55 5.09
CA ARG A 115 19.69 -1.62 5.90
C ARG A 115 19.83 -2.94 6.65
N THR A 116 19.87 -4.07 5.93
CA THR A 116 19.93 -5.40 6.56
C THR A 116 21.21 -5.65 7.36
N GLU A 117 22.26 -4.84 7.17
CA GLU A 117 23.53 -4.90 7.91
C GLU A 117 23.38 -4.74 9.44
N VAL A 118 22.28 -4.13 9.91
CA VAL A 118 22.00 -4.00 11.35
C VAL A 118 21.16 -5.15 11.92
N LEU A 119 20.81 -6.13 11.09
CA LEU A 119 20.10 -7.35 11.49
C LEU A 119 21.09 -8.50 11.65
N ARG A 120 20.91 -9.28 12.71
CA ARG A 120 21.67 -10.51 12.95
C ARG A 120 20.76 -11.63 13.44
N VAL A 121 21.03 -12.86 13.00
CA VAL A 121 20.38 -14.07 13.53
C VAL A 121 20.81 -14.30 14.97
N ARG A 122 19.83 -14.59 15.83
CA ARG A 122 20.07 -14.92 17.24
C ARG A 122 20.53 -16.37 17.39
N ASP A 123 21.83 -16.54 17.58
CA ASP A 123 22.45 -17.86 17.76
C ASP A 123 22.06 -18.51 19.09
N ASP A 124 21.69 -17.70 20.09
CA ASP A 124 21.30 -18.13 21.44
C ASP A 124 19.94 -18.86 21.50
N LEU A 125 19.18 -18.87 20.41
CA LEU A 125 17.87 -19.55 20.30
C LEU A 125 17.90 -20.78 19.38
N ARG A 126 19.07 -21.17 18.86
CA ARG A 126 19.19 -22.35 17.98
C ARG A 126 18.90 -23.64 18.75
N ASN A 127 18.17 -24.54 18.10
CA ASN A 127 17.89 -25.89 18.59
C ASN A 127 17.93 -26.87 17.42
N GLY A 128 17.82 -28.18 17.70
CA GLY A 128 17.91 -29.22 16.65
C GLY A 128 16.87 -29.10 15.52
N LYS A 129 15.79 -28.34 15.69
CA LYS A 129 14.81 -28.08 14.61
C LYS A 129 15.16 -26.86 13.75
N THR A 130 16.00 -25.96 14.25
CA THR A 130 16.35 -24.70 13.59
C THR A 130 17.79 -24.65 13.10
N GLU A 131 18.58 -25.70 13.35
CA GLU A 131 20.01 -25.76 13.02
C GLU A 131 20.31 -25.51 11.53
N ASN A 132 19.42 -25.95 10.64
CA ASN A 132 19.57 -25.84 9.19
C ASN A 132 18.88 -24.60 8.58
N ILE A 133 18.33 -23.69 9.39
CA ILE A 133 17.73 -22.46 8.87
C ILE A 133 18.85 -21.48 8.54
N ASP A 134 19.02 -21.19 7.25
CA ASP A 134 19.90 -20.14 6.76
C ASP A 134 19.09 -18.93 6.26
N LEU A 135 19.38 -17.76 6.84
CA LEU A 135 18.76 -16.48 6.49
C LEU A 135 19.70 -15.55 5.72
N SER A 136 20.89 -16.02 5.35
CA SER A 136 21.94 -15.25 4.66
C SER A 136 21.40 -14.53 3.41
N LEU A 137 20.60 -15.21 2.59
CA LEU A 137 20.00 -14.64 1.38
C LEU A 137 19.04 -13.49 1.69
N ILE A 138 18.21 -13.63 2.72
CA ILE A 138 17.26 -12.58 3.15
C ILE A 138 18.00 -11.38 3.75
N LEU A 139 19.13 -11.63 4.44
CA LEU A 139 19.93 -10.60 5.10
C LEU A 139 20.99 -9.95 4.19
N THR A 140 21.07 -10.34 2.92
CA THR A 140 22.00 -9.74 1.95
C THR A 140 21.65 -8.26 1.74
N PRO A 141 22.58 -7.31 2.04
CA PRO A 141 22.32 -5.88 1.90
C PRO A 141 22.09 -5.48 0.44
N ALA A 142 20.91 -4.97 0.12
CA ALA A 142 20.54 -4.74 -1.28
C ALA A 142 21.46 -3.69 -1.96
N HIS A 143 21.95 -2.70 -1.21
CA HIS A 143 22.85 -1.67 -1.73
C HIS A 143 24.20 -2.21 -2.22
N THR A 144 24.60 -3.43 -1.82
CA THR A 144 25.83 -4.06 -2.31
C THR A 144 25.62 -4.85 -3.61
N LEU A 145 24.37 -5.12 -3.99
CA LEU A 145 24.05 -5.87 -5.21
C LEU A 145 24.32 -5.07 -6.49
N ARG A 146 24.17 -3.75 -6.41
CA ARG A 146 24.48 -2.82 -7.50
C ARG A 146 24.83 -1.45 -6.92
N SER A 147 26.01 -0.93 -7.27
CA SER A 147 26.45 0.39 -6.81
C SER A 147 25.73 1.51 -7.58
N GLY A 148 25.49 2.64 -6.90
CA GLY A 148 24.95 3.87 -7.51
C GLY A 148 23.45 3.86 -7.83
N VAL A 149 22.71 2.82 -7.42
CA VAL A 149 21.26 2.75 -7.63
C VAL A 149 20.49 3.02 -6.33
N ALA A 150 19.25 3.52 -6.47
CA ALA A 150 18.40 3.81 -5.33
C ALA A 150 17.90 2.53 -4.64
N THR A 151 17.81 2.56 -3.31
CA THR A 151 17.28 1.44 -2.48
C THR A 151 15.86 1.68 -1.98
N TYR A 152 15.33 2.88 -2.18
CA TYR A 152 13.96 3.27 -1.84
C TYR A 152 13.36 4.10 -2.99
N ASN A 153 12.07 4.45 -2.92
CA ASN A 153 11.41 5.23 -3.96
C ASN A 153 11.94 6.67 -4.02
N VAL A 154 12.47 7.07 -5.18
CA VAL A 154 13.04 8.43 -5.38
C VAL A 154 12.41 9.17 -6.55
N ARG A 155 11.64 8.48 -7.40
CA ARG A 155 10.97 9.08 -8.55
C ARG A 155 9.61 8.44 -8.78
N LYS A 156 8.67 9.28 -9.22
CA LYS A 156 7.39 8.83 -9.77
C LYS A 156 7.57 8.29 -11.19
N GLN A 157 6.65 7.45 -11.62
CA GLN A 157 6.60 7.01 -13.02
C GLN A 157 5.96 8.07 -13.90
N ASP A 158 6.51 8.27 -15.09
CA ASP A 158 5.86 9.05 -16.15
C ASP A 158 5.07 8.10 -17.06
N HIS A 159 3.74 8.17 -16.95
CA HIS A 159 2.82 7.37 -17.74
C HIS A 159 2.50 7.99 -19.11
N LYS A 160 3.06 9.17 -19.43
CA LYS A 160 2.83 9.91 -20.68
C LYS A 160 1.35 10.12 -21.02
N LEU A 161 0.51 10.34 -20.00
CA LEU A 161 -0.95 10.48 -20.22
C LEU A 161 -1.31 11.67 -21.12
N HIS A 162 -0.42 12.65 -21.25
CA HIS A 162 -0.59 13.83 -22.11
C HIS A 162 -0.64 13.53 -23.62
N VAL A 163 -0.14 12.37 -24.09
CA VAL A 163 -0.17 12.02 -25.53
C VAL A 163 -1.43 11.25 -25.95
N ARG A 164 -2.30 10.90 -25.00
CA ARG A 164 -3.46 10.04 -25.27
C ARG A 164 -4.54 10.77 -26.04
N LEU A 165 -5.21 10.05 -26.95
CA LEU A 165 -6.34 10.54 -27.72
C LEU A 165 -7.50 11.04 -26.84
N ASP A 166 -7.64 10.48 -25.62
CA ASP A 166 -8.57 10.98 -24.59
C ASP A 166 -8.48 12.49 -24.33
N ASN A 167 -7.30 13.10 -24.46
CA ASN A 167 -7.15 14.54 -24.25
C ASN A 167 -7.88 15.35 -25.33
N LYS A 168 -7.89 14.86 -26.58
CA LYS A 168 -8.72 15.43 -27.66
C LYS A 168 -10.19 15.28 -27.31
N LEU A 169 -10.62 14.08 -26.90
CA LEU A 169 -12.02 13.82 -26.53
C LEU A 169 -12.50 14.76 -25.43
N ILE A 170 -11.69 14.95 -24.37
CA ILE A 170 -12.04 15.86 -23.27
C ILE A 170 -12.14 17.31 -23.75
N SER A 171 -11.18 17.75 -24.57
CA SER A 171 -11.18 19.12 -25.11
C SER A 171 -12.39 19.39 -25.99
N GLU A 172 -12.79 18.44 -26.84
CA GLU A 172 -13.92 18.63 -27.76
C GLU A 172 -15.28 18.39 -27.07
N SER A 173 -15.32 17.65 -25.97
CA SER A 173 -16.51 17.44 -25.14
C SER A 173 -16.71 18.54 -24.08
N GLU A 174 -15.97 19.65 -24.07
CA GLU A 174 -16.05 20.63 -22.98
C GLU A 174 -17.48 21.18 -22.77
N LEU A 175 -18.20 21.50 -23.86
CA LEU A 175 -19.60 21.93 -23.78
C LEU A 175 -20.55 20.84 -23.24
N ALA A 176 -20.30 19.57 -23.57
CA ALA A 176 -21.03 18.43 -23.03
C ALA A 176 -20.75 18.27 -21.53
N LEU A 177 -19.48 18.40 -21.12
CA LEU A 177 -19.02 18.27 -19.74
C LEU A 177 -19.43 19.43 -18.83
N GLU A 178 -19.67 20.62 -19.37
CA GLU A 178 -20.07 21.79 -18.58
C GLU A 178 -21.58 21.99 -18.56
N LYS A 179 -22.23 21.83 -19.71
CA LYS A 179 -23.64 22.24 -19.92
C LYS A 179 -24.56 21.08 -20.27
N GLY A 180 -24.02 19.88 -20.50
CA GLY A 180 -24.81 18.73 -20.93
C GLY A 180 -25.36 18.87 -22.35
N HIS A 181 -24.66 19.58 -23.23
CA HIS A 181 -25.03 19.68 -24.64
C HIS A 181 -24.54 18.46 -25.43
N PRO A 182 -25.36 17.91 -26.35
CA PRO A 182 -24.92 16.86 -27.27
C PRO A 182 -23.65 17.22 -28.04
N CYS A 183 -22.66 16.33 -28.02
CA CYS A 183 -21.45 16.44 -28.82
C CYS A 183 -21.23 15.18 -29.67
N ARG A 184 -20.69 15.37 -30.87
CA ARG A 184 -20.24 14.28 -31.74
C ARG A 184 -18.79 14.54 -32.09
N ILE A 185 -17.93 13.58 -31.77
CA ILE A 185 -16.49 13.68 -31.98
C ILE A 185 -16.07 12.54 -32.92
N GLU A 186 -15.36 12.89 -33.98
CA GLU A 186 -14.79 11.94 -34.93
C GLU A 186 -13.27 11.94 -34.80
N CYS A 187 -12.69 10.74 -34.71
CA CYS A 187 -11.25 10.54 -34.62
C CYS A 187 -10.86 9.17 -35.16
N ASP A 188 -9.67 9.09 -35.73
CA ASP A 188 -9.07 7.83 -36.14
C ASP A 188 -8.54 7.11 -34.90
N VAL A 189 -8.92 5.84 -34.76
CA VAL A 189 -8.50 4.99 -33.65
C VAL A 189 -7.62 3.88 -34.20
N VAL A 190 -6.42 3.72 -33.63
CA VAL A 190 -5.49 2.64 -33.96
C VAL A 190 -5.24 1.74 -32.75
N ASN A 191 -4.59 0.59 -32.97
CA ASN A 191 -4.39 -0.41 -31.91
C ASN A 191 -3.55 0.08 -30.70
N THR A 192 -2.82 1.19 -30.84
CA THR A 192 -2.06 1.81 -29.75
C THR A 192 -2.94 2.66 -28.81
N ASP A 193 -4.14 3.07 -29.24
CA ASP A 193 -5.08 3.89 -28.48
C ASP A 193 -5.84 3.05 -27.47
N ARG A 194 -5.19 2.76 -26.34
CA ARG A 194 -5.73 1.91 -25.29
C ARG A 194 -6.50 2.71 -24.23
N ALA A 195 -7.52 2.06 -23.67
CA ALA A 195 -8.44 2.63 -22.69
C ALA A 195 -9.08 3.94 -23.17
N LEU A 196 -9.43 4.01 -24.45
CA LEU A 196 -10.09 5.15 -25.07
C LEU A 196 -11.39 5.49 -24.34
N GLY A 197 -11.59 6.77 -24.05
CA GLY A 197 -12.77 7.28 -23.37
C GLY A 197 -12.75 7.11 -21.84
N ALA A 198 -11.79 6.38 -21.26
CA ALA A 198 -11.74 6.17 -19.81
C ALA A 198 -11.52 7.47 -19.03
N THR A 199 -10.67 8.37 -19.55
CA THR A 199 -10.39 9.66 -18.90
C THR A 199 -11.56 10.62 -19.09
N LEU A 200 -12.23 10.58 -20.25
CA LEU A 200 -13.48 11.30 -20.48
C LEU A 200 -14.59 10.82 -19.53
N SER A 201 -14.74 9.50 -19.37
CA SER A 201 -15.65 8.89 -18.40
C SER A 201 -15.37 9.36 -16.98
N TYR A 202 -14.09 9.43 -16.56
CA TYR A 202 -13.71 10.04 -15.28
C TYR A 202 -14.18 11.50 -15.16
N GLN A 203 -14.05 12.31 -16.21
CA GLN A 203 -14.51 13.70 -16.22
C GLN A 203 -16.03 13.82 -16.07
N VAL A 204 -16.80 12.90 -16.66
CA VAL A 204 -18.25 12.81 -16.48
C VAL A 204 -18.58 12.38 -15.04
N SER A 205 -18.05 11.24 -14.58
CA SER A 205 -18.33 10.73 -13.24
C SER A 205 -17.92 11.70 -12.13
N LYS A 206 -16.81 12.42 -12.30
CA LYS A 206 -16.36 13.44 -11.33
C LYS A 206 -17.33 14.61 -11.21
N ARG A 207 -17.97 15.02 -12.31
CA ARG A 207 -18.89 16.17 -12.32
C ARG A 207 -20.33 15.78 -11.98
N TYR A 208 -20.80 14.65 -12.50
CA TYR A 208 -22.20 14.26 -12.48
C TYR A 208 -22.52 13.06 -11.57
N GLY A 209 -21.50 12.41 -11.01
CA GLY A 209 -21.67 11.24 -10.15
C GLY A 209 -22.35 10.08 -10.87
N GLU A 210 -23.12 9.27 -10.12
CA GLU A 210 -23.82 8.09 -10.64
C GLU A 210 -24.90 8.44 -11.67
N LYS A 211 -25.49 9.63 -11.58
CA LYS A 211 -26.55 10.06 -12.52
C LYS A 211 -26.02 10.26 -13.94
N GLY A 212 -24.73 10.61 -14.06
CA GLY A 212 -24.10 10.86 -15.35
C GLY A 212 -24.72 12.03 -16.13
N LEU A 213 -24.40 12.06 -17.42
CA LEU A 213 -25.04 12.95 -18.39
C LEU A 213 -26.30 12.28 -18.97
N PRO A 214 -27.26 13.05 -19.50
CA PRO A 214 -28.36 12.49 -20.28
C PRO A 214 -27.87 11.60 -21.43
N THR A 215 -28.68 10.62 -21.83
CA THR A 215 -28.40 9.80 -23.02
C THR A 215 -28.24 10.72 -24.25
N ASP A 216 -27.30 10.37 -25.13
CA ASP A 216 -26.98 11.13 -26.35
C ASP A 216 -26.46 12.56 -26.11
N THR A 217 -25.71 12.75 -25.00
CA THR A 217 -24.93 13.96 -24.71
C THR A 217 -23.49 13.84 -25.20
#